data_AF-A0A839GBA8-F1
#
_entry.id   AF-A0A839GBA8-F1
#
_cell.length_a   1.000
_cell.length_b   1.000
_cell.length_c   1.000
_cell.angle_alpha   90.00
_cell.angle_beta   90.00
_cell.angle_gamma   90.00
#
_symmetry.space_group_name_H-M   'P 1'
#
loop_
_entity.id
_entity.type
_entity.pdbx_description
1 polymer ?
#
loop_
_entity_poly.entity_id
_entity_poly.type
_entity_poly.pdbx_seq_one_letter_code
_entity_poly.pdbx_strand_id
1 'polypeptide(L)'
;MLEETAPFDADALHHLFLQVEAKDATCMLNVAGHPLRIREVIFQMVENGCRVCKVTADQYNTFIYDKEVTEIYDYLTTIIKVKTMVG
;
A
#
# COMPACT_ATOMS: atom_id res chain seq x y z
N MET A 1 -15.83 -28.29 10.52
CA MET A 1 -14.94 -27.65 11.50
C MET A 1 -14.92 -26.19 11.14
N LEU A 2 -15.38 -25.34 12.07
CA LEU A 2 -15.39 -23.89 11.90
C LEU A 2 -13.93 -23.41 11.84
N GLU A 3 -13.54 -22.77 10.76
CA GLU A 3 -12.27 -22.03 10.68
C GLU A 3 -12.29 -20.97 11.78
N GLU A 4 -11.39 -21.10 12.76
CA GLU A 4 -11.09 -20.06 13.72
C GLU A 4 -10.62 -18.82 12.96
N THR A 5 -11.54 -17.89 12.72
CA THR A 5 -11.19 -16.50 12.43
C THR A 5 -10.50 -15.96 13.68
N ALA A 6 -9.16 -16.00 13.69
CA ALA A 6 -8.35 -15.37 14.71
C ALA A 6 -8.88 -13.96 14.99
N PRO A 7 -9.03 -13.56 16.27
CA PRO A 7 -9.45 -12.21 16.60
C PRO A 7 -8.44 -11.25 15.95
N PHE A 8 -8.91 -10.38 15.06
CA PHE A 8 -8.12 -9.25 14.57
C PHE A 8 -7.75 -8.44 15.80
N ASP A 9 -6.49 -8.53 16.21
CA ASP A 9 -5.95 -7.75 17.31
C ASP A 9 -6.05 -6.28 16.90
N ALA A 10 -7.00 -5.57 17.50
CA ALA A 10 -7.36 -4.21 17.09
C ALA A 10 -6.21 -3.20 17.33
N ASP A 11 -5.20 -3.59 18.11
CA ASP A 11 -3.99 -2.81 18.37
C ASP A 11 -2.81 -3.21 17.47
N ALA A 12 -2.96 -4.23 16.61
CA ALA A 12 -1.87 -4.68 15.74
C ALA A 12 -1.68 -3.71 14.56
N LEU A 13 -0.65 -2.88 14.67
CA LEU A 13 -0.15 -2.09 13.55
C LEU A 13 0.43 -3.03 12.49
N HIS A 14 -0.11 -2.95 11.27
CA HIS A 14 0.31 -3.78 10.14
C HIS A 14 1.21 -2.99 9.20
N HIS A 15 2.25 -3.66 8.71
CA HIS A 15 3.16 -3.13 7.69
C HIS A 15 3.01 -3.91 6.38
N LEU A 16 2.84 -3.19 5.27
CA LEU A 16 2.67 -3.77 3.94
C LEU A 16 3.44 -2.96 2.90
N PHE A 17 4.08 -3.67 1.97
CA PHE A 17 4.62 -3.07 0.75
C PHE A 17 3.70 -3.40 -0.41
N LEU A 18 3.32 -2.39 -1.19
CA LEU A 18 2.39 -2.52 -2.30
C LEU A 18 3.00 -1.91 -3.57
N GLN A 19 2.82 -2.58 -4.70
CA GLN A 19 2.94 -1.98 -6.03
C GLN A 19 1.55 -1.58 -6.50
N VAL A 20 1.40 -0.34 -6.94
CA VAL A 20 0.15 0.23 -7.45
C VAL A 20 0.41 0.73 -8.85
N GLU A 21 -0.24 0.13 -9.84
CA GLU A 21 -0.17 0.55 -11.23
C GLU A 21 -1.42 1.38 -11.55
N ALA A 22 -1.19 2.67 -11.83
CA ALA A 22 -2.17 3.59 -12.37
C ALA A 22 -1.96 3.73 -13.89
N LYS A 23 -2.83 4.52 -14.54
CA LYS A 23 -2.78 4.72 -16.00
C LYS A 23 -1.48 5.36 -16.49
N ASP A 24 -0.91 6.25 -15.69
CA ASP A 24 0.19 7.16 -16.03
C ASP A 24 1.39 7.03 -15.08
N ALA A 25 1.31 6.16 -14.08
CA ALA A 25 2.37 5.97 -13.10
C ALA A 25 2.38 4.57 -12.49
N THR A 26 3.55 4.14 -12.06
CA THR A 26 3.72 3.01 -11.14
C THR A 26 4.21 3.56 -9.80
N CYS A 27 3.53 3.18 -8.72
CA CYS A 27 3.87 3.57 -7.37
C CYS A 27 4.27 2.36 -6.54
N MET A 28 5.29 2.52 -5.70
CA MET A 28 5.62 1.59 -4.62
C MET A 28 5.28 2.26 -3.30
N LEU A 29 4.44 1.61 -2.50
CA LEU A 29 3.96 2.12 -1.22
C LEU A 29 4.52 1.27 -0.09
N ASN A 30 5.02 1.92 0.95
CA ASN A 30 5.27 1.34 2.27
C ASN A 30 4.19 1.87 3.21
N VAL A 31 3.22 1.01 3.52
CA VAL A 31 2.02 1.34 4.30
C VAL A 31 2.15 0.76 5.70
N ALA A 32 1.90 1.58 6.71
CA ALA A 32 1.90 1.21 8.12
C ALA A 32 0.62 1.74 8.78
N GLY A 33 -0.18 0.89 9.41
CA GLY A 33 -1.40 1.36 10.07
C GLY A 33 -2.35 0.27 10.52
N HIS A 34 -3.54 0.68 10.94
CA HIS A 34 -4.58 -0.25 11.36
C HIS A 34 -5.08 -1.10 10.17
N PRO A 35 -5.28 -2.43 10.31
CA PRO A 35 -5.62 -3.31 9.18
C PRO A 35 -6.88 -2.89 8.42
N LEU A 36 -7.90 -2.38 9.13
CA LEU A 36 -9.12 -1.87 8.49
C LEU A 36 -8.83 -0.65 7.61
N ARG A 37 -7.98 0.28 8.05
CA ARG A 37 -7.60 1.47 7.28
C ARG A 37 -6.80 1.09 6.03
N ILE A 38 -5.87 0.15 6.17
CA ILE A 38 -5.09 -0.34 5.02
C ILE A 38 -6.03 -1.00 4.00
N ARG A 39 -7.00 -1.79 4.45
CA ARG A 39 -8.00 -2.41 3.57
C ARG A 39 -8.87 -1.39 2.85
N GLU A 40 -9.35 -0.36 3.55
CA GLU A 40 -10.14 0.73 2.94
C GLU A 40 -9.35 1.44 1.83
N VAL A 41 -8.08 1.76 2.07
CA VAL A 41 -7.22 2.43 1.08
C VAL A 41 -6.99 1.54 -0.14
N ILE A 42 -6.67 0.25 0.05
CA ILE A 42 -6.51 -0.69 -1.06
C ILE A 42 -7.81 -0.80 -1.87
N PHE A 43 -8.95 -0.88 -1.19
CA PHE A 43 -10.26 -0.94 -1.85
C PHE A 43 -10.50 0.30 -2.72
N GLN A 44 -10.24 1.50 -2.19
CA GLN A 44 -10.37 2.75 -2.95
C GLN A 44 -9.41 2.81 -4.14
N MET A 45 -8.17 2.33 -4.02
CA MET A 45 -7.24 2.26 -5.15
C MET A 45 -7.78 1.38 -6.28
N VAL A 46 -8.35 0.22 -5.93
CA VAL A 46 -8.94 -0.70 -6.91
C VAL A 46 -10.20 -0.10 -7.54
N GLU A 47 -11.07 0.54 -6.76
CA GLU A 47 -12.25 1.25 -7.29
C GLU A 47 -11.88 2.38 -8.26
N ASN A 48 -10.76 3.06 -8.01
CA ASN A 48 -10.21 4.08 -8.90
C ASN A 48 -9.49 3.51 -10.14
N GLY A 49 -9.53 2.19 -10.36
CA GLY A 49 -9.00 1.53 -11.55
C GLY A 49 -7.51 1.18 -11.46
N CYS A 50 -6.88 1.31 -10.29
CA CYS A 50 -5.50 0.88 -10.11
C CYS A 50 -5.40 -0.64 -9.96
N ARG A 51 -4.29 -1.22 -10.42
CA ARG A 51 -3.92 -2.60 -10.08
C ARG A 51 -3.02 -2.57 -8.85
N VAL A 52 -3.39 -3.31 -7.81
CA VAL A 52 -2.66 -3.35 -6.55
C VAL A 52 -2.12 -4.76 -6.33
N CYS A 53 -0.81 -4.86 -6.12
CA CYS A 53 -0.11 -6.12 -5.84
C CYS A 53 0.72 -5.97 -4.57
N LYS A 54 0.72 -6.99 -3.70
CA LYS A 54 1.65 -7.03 -2.56
C LYS A 54 3.06 -7.35 -3.08
N VAL A 55 4.05 -6.63 -2.57
CA VAL A 55 5.48 -6.82 -2.91
C VAL A 55 6.32 -6.98 -1.65
N THR A 56 7.61 -7.27 -1.83
CA THR A 56 8.57 -7.36 -0.72
C THR A 56 9.24 -6.01 -0.43
N ALA A 57 9.87 -5.91 0.75
CA ALA A 57 10.69 -4.75 1.11
C ALA A 57 11.85 -4.54 0.13
N ASP A 58 12.47 -5.62 -0.37
CA ASP A 58 13.55 -5.55 -1.36
C ASP A 58 13.10 -4.90 -2.67
N GLN A 59 11.92 -5.30 -3.18
CA GLN A 59 11.34 -4.70 -4.37
C GLN A 59 11.05 -3.20 -4.15
N TYR A 60 10.54 -2.83 -2.97
CA TYR A 60 10.30 -1.42 -2.61
C TYR A 60 11.62 -0.61 -2.52
N ASN A 61 12.66 -1.19 -1.96
CA ASN A 61 13.94 -0.52 -1.73
C ASN A 61 14.76 -0.35 -3.02
N THR A 62 14.65 -1.29 -3.96
CA THR A 62 15.36 -1.27 -5.24
C THR A 62 14.58 -0.58 -6.36
N PHE A 63 13.33 -0.18 -6.11
CA PHE A 63 12.51 0.53 -7.08
C PHE A 63 13.12 1.90 -7.44
N ILE A 64 13.29 2.14 -8.73
CA ILE A 64 13.72 3.44 -9.28
C ILE A 64 12.49 4.33 -9.41
N TYR A 65 12.54 5.53 -8.82
CA TYR A 65 11.43 6.46 -8.77
C TYR A 65 11.88 7.88 -9.14
N ASP A 66 10.93 8.68 -9.61
CA ASP A 66 11.15 10.10 -9.93
C ASP A 66 10.92 10.98 -8.70
N LYS A 67 9.96 10.59 -7.85
CA LYS A 67 9.55 11.34 -6.66
C LYS A 67 9.22 10.43 -5.49
N GLU A 68 9.55 10.86 -4.29
CA GLU A 68 9.10 10.26 -3.04
C GLU A 68 8.21 11.24 -2.28
N VAL A 69 7.11 10.73 -1.71
CA VAL A 69 6.15 11.50 -0.90
C VAL A 69 5.85 10.70 0.36
N THR A 70 5.75 11.38 1.50
CA THR A 70 5.25 10.77 2.74
C THR A 70 3.91 11.40 3.09
N GLU A 71 2.92 10.55 3.33
CA GLU A 71 1.60 10.96 3.79
C GLU A 71 1.30 10.35 5.15
N ILE A 72 0.72 11.15 6.04
CA ILE A 72 0.37 10.75 7.39
C ILE A 72 -1.08 11.17 7.62
N TYR A 73 -1.92 10.19 7.90
CA TYR A 73 -3.32 10.34 8.26
C TYR A 73 -3.56 9.59 9.57
N ASP A 74 -4.63 9.93 10.32
CA ASP A 74 -4.91 9.26 11.59
C ASP A 74 -4.91 7.73 11.43
N TYR A 75 -4.00 7.08 12.15
CA TYR A 75 -3.78 5.61 12.15
C TYR A 75 -3.25 5.00 10.83
N LEU A 76 -2.74 5.82 9.91
CA LEU A 76 -2.14 5.37 8.65
C LEU A 76 -0.97 6.27 8.22
N THR A 77 0.22 5.69 8.15
CA THR A 77 1.42 6.31 7.58
C THR A 77 1.77 5.61 6.28
N THR A 78 1.98 6.36 5.20
CA THR A 78 2.38 5.80 3.91
C THR A 78 3.55 6.58 3.31
N ILE A 79 4.61 5.86 2.93
CA ILE A 79 5.67 6.41 2.07
C ILE A 79 5.43 5.91 0.65
N ILE A 80 5.41 6.81 -0.32
CA ILE A 80 5.02 6.58 -1.71
C ILE A 80 6.20 6.96 -2.60
N LYS A 81 6.75 5.99 -3.33
CA LYS A 81 7.72 6.20 -4.40
C LYS A 81 6.99 6.13 -5.73
N VAL A 82 7.04 7.21 -6.51
CA VAL A 82 6.31 7.36 -7.78
C VAL A 82 7.28 7.33 -8.94
N LYS A 83 6.99 6.48 -9.93
CA LYS A 83 7.62 6.49 -11.25
C LYS A 83 6.57 6.80 -12.30
N THR A 84 6.74 7.91 -13.00
CA THR A 84 5.87 8.31 -14.10
C THR A 84 6.14 7.46 -15.33
N MET A 85 5.07 7.00 -15.98
CA MET A 85 5.16 6.33 -17.28
C MET A 85 5.15 7.42 -18.34
N VAL A 86 6.33 7.95 -18.66
CA VAL A 86 6.48 8.89 -19.78
C VAL A 86 6.06 8.17 -21.05
N GLY A 87 5.01 8.69 -21.70
CA GLY A 87 4.61 8.29 -23.06
C GLY A 87 5.53 8.86 -24.12
#